data_AF-A0A535RT51-F1
#
_entry.id   AF-A0A535RT51-F1
#
_cell.length_a   1.000
_cell.length_b   1.000
_cell.length_c   1.000
_cell.angle_alpha   90.00
_cell.angle_beta   90.00
_cell.angle_gamma   90.00
#
_symmetry.space_group_name_H-M   'P 1'
#
loop_
_entity.id
_entity.type
_entity.pdbx_description
1 polymer ?
#
loop_
_entity_poly.entity_id
_entity_poly.type
_entity_poly.pdbx_seq_one_letter_code
_entity_poly.pdbx_strand_id
1 'polypeptide(L)'
;MGKRGENPDQSRSTDPEHARKQNYFRALQDYYQSMRDNHQTLMFHHQLVIEHHYLVQALYQEVQDTEPGTHEHTQAWQCYYKAVQKHHQLVESHRQMLEGYRKVREEGPRFQDSQ
;
A
#
# COMPACT_ATOMS: atom_id res chain seq x y z
N MET A 1 -22.95 -58.06 31.64
CA MET A 1 -22.38 -56.78 32.11
C MET A 1 -21.94 -56.00 30.90
N GLY A 2 -22.67 -54.94 30.56
CA GLY A 2 -22.30 -54.05 29.47
C GLY A 2 -22.52 -52.62 29.92
N LYS A 3 -21.53 -51.76 29.68
CA LYS A 3 -21.71 -50.41 29.15
C LYS A 3 -20.36 -49.94 28.62
N ARG A 4 -20.28 -49.95 27.28
CA ARG A 4 -19.34 -49.19 26.47
C ARG A 4 -19.51 -47.72 26.88
N GLY A 5 -18.47 -47.11 27.43
CA GLY A 5 -18.43 -45.68 27.66
C GLY A 5 -18.40 -44.98 26.32
N GLU A 6 -19.56 -44.52 25.87
CA GLU A 6 -19.69 -43.57 24.78
C GLU A 6 -19.06 -42.26 25.24
N ASN A 7 -18.06 -41.82 24.49
CA ASN A 7 -17.36 -40.56 24.66
C ASN A 7 -18.30 -39.47 24.12
N PRO A 8 -18.92 -38.60 24.95
CA PRO A 8 -19.74 -37.54 24.42
C PRO A 8 -18.82 -36.37 24.05
N ASP A 9 -19.20 -35.69 22.98
CA ASP A 9 -18.77 -34.31 22.70
C ASP A 9 -17.48 -34.07 21.91
N GLN A 10 -17.26 -34.90 20.89
CA GLN A 10 -16.85 -34.34 19.60
C GLN A 10 -18.08 -33.98 18.76
N SER A 11 -18.93 -33.11 19.30
CA SER A 11 -19.83 -32.29 18.49
C SER A 11 -18.96 -31.31 17.70
N ARG A 12 -18.34 -31.80 16.62
CA ARG A 12 -17.91 -30.95 15.51
C ARG A 12 -19.16 -30.17 15.13
N SER A 13 -19.24 -28.93 15.58
CA SER A 13 -20.31 -28.01 15.25
C SER A 13 -20.36 -27.89 13.73
N THR A 14 -21.25 -28.66 13.11
CA THR A 14 -21.75 -28.51 11.74
C THR A 14 -22.82 -27.43 11.70
N ASP A 15 -22.75 -26.46 12.61
CA ASP A 15 -23.56 -25.26 12.54
C ASP A 15 -23.04 -24.39 11.38
N PRO A 16 -23.84 -24.20 10.31
CA PRO A 16 -23.46 -23.35 9.18
C PRO A 16 -23.15 -21.91 9.62
N GLU A 17 -23.75 -21.41 10.70
CA GLU A 17 -23.42 -20.08 11.22
C GLU A 17 -22.04 -20.03 11.84
N HIS A 18 -21.64 -21.06 12.60
CA HIS A 18 -20.31 -21.13 13.18
C HIS A 18 -19.22 -21.15 12.09
N ALA A 19 -19.42 -21.94 11.04
CA ALA A 19 -18.52 -21.97 9.88
C ALA A 19 -18.46 -20.62 9.14
N ARG A 20 -19.61 -19.94 8.97
CA ARG A 20 -19.67 -18.59 8.37
C ARG A 20 -18.92 -17.56 9.19
N LYS A 21 -19.11 -17.55 10.52
CA LYS A 21 -18.39 -16.65 11.45
C LYS A 21 -16.88 -16.89 11.38
N GLN A 22 -16.43 -18.15 11.40
CA GLN A 22 -15.01 -18.48 11.24
C GLN A 22 -14.43 -17.97 9.91
N ASN A 23 -15.15 -18.15 8.80
CA ASN A 23 -14.73 -17.66 7.49
C ASN A 23 -14.66 -16.13 7.45
N TYR A 24 -15.63 -15.45 8.06
CA TYR A 24 -15.63 -13.99 8.16
C TYR A 24 -14.46 -13.46 8.99
N PHE A 25 -14.16 -14.06 10.14
CA PHE A 25 -12.99 -13.66 10.94
C PHE A 25 -11.67 -13.89 10.20
N ARG A 26 -11.56 -14.99 9.43
CA ARG A 26 -10.40 -15.21 8.57
C ARG A 26 -10.27 -14.13 7.51
N ALA A 27 -11.36 -13.80 6.81
CA ALA A 27 -11.36 -12.73 5.81
C ALA A 27 -10.99 -11.36 6.41
N LEU A 28 -11.46 -11.06 7.63
CA LEU A 28 -11.05 -9.85 8.36
C LEU A 28 -9.54 -9.85 8.65
N GLN A 29 -9.00 -10.97 9.12
CA GLN A 29 -7.57 -11.08 9.43
C GLN A 29 -6.72 -10.87 8.17
N ASP A 30 -7.09 -11.53 7.07
CA ASP A 30 -6.40 -11.38 5.77
C ASP A 30 -6.50 -9.93 5.26
N TYR A 31 -7.67 -9.30 5.40
CA TYR A 31 -7.88 -7.90 5.06
C TYR A 31 -6.99 -6.95 5.87
N TYR A 32 -6.93 -7.09 7.19
CA TYR A 32 -6.07 -6.25 8.02
C TYR A 32 -4.59 -6.45 7.71
N GLN A 33 -4.17 -7.68 7.39
CA GLN A 33 -2.81 -7.95 6.95
C GLN A 33 -2.50 -7.22 5.64
N SER A 34 -3.37 -7.35 4.63
CA SER A 34 -3.24 -6.64 3.36
C SER A 34 -3.20 -5.12 3.54
N MET A 35 -4.04 -4.55 4.42
CA MET A 35 -4.03 -3.12 4.73
C MET A 35 -2.71 -2.66 5.34
N ARG A 36 -2.13 -3.45 6.24
CA ARG A 36 -0.82 -3.15 6.84
C ARG A 36 0.29 -3.18 5.80
N ASP A 37 0.31 -4.21 4.96
CA ASP A 37 1.34 -4.36 3.92
C ASP A 37 1.25 -3.21 2.90
N ASN A 38 0.04 -2.90 2.43
CA ASN A 38 -0.20 -1.76 1.53
C ASN A 38 0.21 -0.43 2.16
N HIS A 39 -0.09 -0.22 3.44
CA HIS A 39 0.32 0.99 4.15
C HIS A 39 1.84 1.12 4.22
N GLN A 40 2.55 0.02 4.52
CA GLN A 40 4.01 0.03 4.55
C GLN A 40 4.61 0.36 3.18
N THR A 41 4.11 -0.25 2.11
CA THR A 41 4.55 0.06 0.74
C THR A 41 4.27 1.52 0.38
N LEU A 42 3.11 2.05 0.77
CA LEU A 42 2.75 3.45 0.55
C LEU A 42 3.69 4.42 1.29
N MET A 43 4.03 4.13 2.54
CA MET A 43 4.95 4.96 3.33
C MET A 43 6.37 4.92 2.77
N PHE A 44 6.84 3.75 2.34
CA PHE A 44 8.12 3.64 1.64
C PHE A 44 8.15 4.47 0.36
N HIS A 45 7.10 4.37 -0.47
CA HIS A 45 7.00 5.17 -1.69
C HIS A 45 6.87 6.67 -1.40
N HIS A 46 6.18 7.06 -0.32
CA HIS A 46 6.09 8.45 0.11
C HIS A 46 7.48 9.02 0.40
N GLN A 47 8.31 8.27 1.13
CA GLN A 47 9.67 8.65 1.45
C GLN A 47 10.52 8.84 0.18
N LEU A 48 10.39 7.94 -0.81
CA LEU A 48 11.08 8.09 -2.10
C LEU A 48 10.67 9.37 -2.85
N VAL A 49 9.39 9.75 -2.80
CA VAL A 49 8.92 11.00 -3.43
C VAL A 49 9.53 12.22 -2.75
N ILE A 50 9.62 12.22 -1.41
CA ILE A 50 10.26 13.29 -0.63
C ILE A 50 11.74 13.39 -0.98
N GLU A 51 12.48 12.28 -0.98
CA GLU A 51 13.89 12.25 -1.31
C GLU A 51 14.15 12.77 -2.73
N HIS A 52 13.32 12.35 -3.70
CA HIS A 52 13.43 12.82 -5.06
C HIS A 52 13.04 14.30 -5.21
N HIS A 53 12.14 14.82 -4.37
CA HIS A 53 11.85 16.26 -4.35
C HIS A 53 13.09 17.07 -3.95
N TYR A 54 13.80 16.66 -2.91
CA TYR A 54 15.05 17.31 -2.50
C TYR A 54 16.14 17.23 -3.55
N LEU A 55 16.26 16.09 -4.25
CA LEU A 55 17.18 15.97 -5.39
C LEU A 55 16.87 16.98 -6.49
N VAL A 56 15.59 17.14 -6.85
CA VAL A 56 15.17 18.12 -7.87
C VAL A 56 15.47 19.55 -7.42
N GLN A 57 15.25 19.88 -6.15
CA GLN A 57 15.63 21.18 -5.59
C GLN A 57 17.14 21.43 -5.66
N ALA A 58 17.95 20.43 -5.31
CA ALA A 58 19.40 20.53 -5.39
C ALA A 58 19.89 20.75 -6.83
N LEU A 59 19.33 20.03 -7.81
CA LEU A 59 19.65 20.24 -9.22
C LEU A 59 19.21 21.61 -9.74
N TYR A 60 18.10 22.14 -9.21
CA TYR A 60 17.70 23.51 -9.54
C TYR A 60 18.66 24.54 -8.98
N GLN A 61 19.18 24.32 -7.77
CA GLN A 61 20.21 25.17 -7.19
C GLN A 61 21.49 25.14 -8.03
N GLU A 62 21.93 23.96 -8.47
CA GLU A 62 23.09 23.82 -9.37
C GLU A 62 22.91 24.63 -10.67
N VAL A 63 21.71 24.61 -11.25
CA VAL A 63 21.37 25.46 -12.40
C VAL A 63 21.54 26.94 -12.11
N GLN A 64 21.13 27.40 -10.92
CA GLN A 64 21.28 28.80 -10.50
C GLN A 64 22.74 29.18 -10.23
N ASP A 65 23.53 28.25 -9.72
CA ASP A 65 24.93 28.47 -9.37
C ASP A 65 25.86 28.46 -10.60
N THR A 66 25.40 27.90 -11.72
CA THR A 66 26.19 27.82 -12.95
C THR A 66 26.02 29.05 -13.84
N GLU A 67 27.12 29.61 -14.36
CA GLU A 67 27.12 30.81 -15.19
C GLU A 67 26.27 30.65 -16.47
N PRO A 68 25.27 31.52 -16.71
CA PRO A 68 24.41 31.45 -17.88
C PRO A 68 25.17 31.51 -19.22
N GLY A 69 24.71 30.73 -20.20
CA GLY A 69 25.31 30.70 -21.54
C GLY A 69 26.53 29.77 -21.68
N THR A 70 27.00 29.17 -20.59
CA THR A 70 28.06 28.16 -20.62
C THR A 70 27.52 26.78 -21.04
N HIS A 71 28.45 25.91 -21.44
CA HIS A 71 28.13 24.51 -21.69
C HIS A 71 27.65 23.80 -20.41
N GLU A 72 28.26 24.10 -19.26
CA GLU A 72 27.92 23.56 -17.96
C GLU A 72 26.48 23.95 -17.57
N HIS A 73 26.08 25.20 -17.78
CA HIS A 73 24.71 25.65 -17.49
C HIS A 73 23.68 24.91 -18.36
N THR A 74 24.03 24.64 -19.63
CA THR A 74 23.18 23.83 -20.51
C THR A 74 23.04 22.40 -20.00
N GLN A 75 24.13 21.79 -19.53
CA GLN A 75 24.09 20.44 -18.94
C GLN A 75 23.29 20.41 -17.64
N ALA A 76 23.47 21.38 -16.74
CA ALA A 76 22.73 21.48 -15.48
C ALA A 76 21.22 21.55 -15.75
N TRP A 77 20.79 22.37 -16.73
CA TRP A 77 19.39 22.40 -17.15
C TRP A 77 18.89 21.06 -17.66
N GLN A 78 19.66 20.37 -18.51
CA GLN A 78 19.27 19.04 -19.01
C GLN A 78 19.10 18.03 -17.88
N CYS A 79 19.99 18.04 -16.88
CA CYS A 79 19.90 17.20 -15.69
C CYS A 79 18.65 17.54 -14.88
N TYR A 80 18.40 18.82 -14.61
CA TYR A 80 17.21 19.28 -13.90
C TYR A 80 15.92 18.87 -14.61
N TYR A 81 15.80 19.11 -15.92
CA TYR A 81 14.60 18.73 -16.69
C TYR A 81 14.33 17.22 -16.64
N LYS A 82 15.37 16.39 -16.80
CA LYS A 82 15.25 14.93 -16.67
C LYS A 82 14.77 14.53 -15.27
N ALA A 83 15.29 15.18 -14.23
CA ALA A 83 14.87 14.91 -12.86
C ALA A 83 13.41 15.35 -12.63
N VAL A 84 12.98 16.50 -13.12
CA VAL A 84 11.58 16.95 -13.02
C VAL A 84 10.62 15.96 -13.71
N GLN A 85 10.98 15.44 -14.88
CA GLN A 85 10.18 14.42 -15.56
C GLN A 85 10.04 13.14 -14.73
N LYS A 86 11.14 12.64 -14.15
CA LYS A 86 11.11 11.49 -13.23
C LYS A 86 10.31 11.77 -11.97
N HIS A 87 10.43 12.96 -11.41
CA HIS A 87 9.67 13.37 -10.23
C HIS A 87 8.16 13.36 -10.50
N HIS A 88 7.74 13.86 -11.65
CA HIS A 88 6.34 13.81 -12.06
C HIS A 88 5.82 12.37 -12.15
N GLN A 89 6.60 11.45 -12.75
CA GLN A 89 6.25 10.03 -12.80
C GLN A 89 6.14 9.40 -11.41
N LEU A 90 7.06 9.73 -10.49
CA LEU A 90 7.00 9.26 -9.11
C LEU A 90 5.77 9.79 -8.37
N VAL A 91 5.44 11.07 -8.50
CA VAL A 91 4.25 11.66 -7.87
C VAL A 91 2.97 11.02 -8.41
N GLU A 92 2.90 10.78 -9.71
CA GLU A 92 1.73 10.14 -10.34
C GLU A 92 1.59 8.67 -9.90
N SER A 93 2.69 7.91 -9.83
CA SER A 93 2.72 6.57 -9.24
C SER A 93 2.21 6.59 -7.78
N HIS A 94 2.69 7.55 -6.98
CA HIS A 94 2.24 7.68 -5.59
C HIS A 94 0.74 7.98 -5.48
N ARG A 95 0.21 8.84 -6.38
CA ARG A 95 -1.22 9.14 -6.46
C ARG A 95 -2.04 7.89 -6.74
N GLN A 96 -1.59 7.05 -7.68
CA GLN A 96 -2.25 5.79 -8.01
C GLN A 96 -2.23 4.80 -6.84
N MET A 97 -1.12 4.73 -6.10
CA MET A 97 -1.04 3.92 -4.88
C MET A 97 -2.02 4.39 -3.79
N LEU A 98 -2.15 5.71 -3.60
CA LEU A 98 -3.14 6.29 -2.67
C LEU A 98 -4.58 5.94 -3.07
N GLU A 99 -4.88 5.98 -4.36
CA GLU A 99 -6.19 5.58 -4.88
C GLU A 99 -6.46 4.09 -4.66
N GLY A 100 -5.48 3.22 -4.93
CA GLY A 100 -5.56 1.79 -4.66
C GLY A 100 -5.77 1.49 -3.17
N TYR A 101 -5.01 2.15 -2.29
CA TYR A 101 -5.17 2.02 -0.84
C TYR A 101 -6.57 2.45 -0.38
N ARG A 102 -7.12 3.52 -0.94
CA ARG A 102 -8.49 3.97 -0.65
C ARG A 102 -9.53 2.92 -1.05
N LYS A 103 -9.41 2.35 -2.25
CA LYS A 103 -10.34 1.31 -2.74
C LYS A 103 -10.35 0.08 -1.84
N VAL A 104 -9.16 -0.45 -1.52
CA VAL A 104 -9.05 -1.59 -0.59
C VAL A 104 -9.70 -1.27 0.75
N ARG A 105 -9.46 -0.07 1.29
CA ARG A 105 -10.08 0.36 2.56
C ARG A 105 -11.61 0.41 2.52
N GLU A 106 -12.20 0.76 1.38
CA GLU A 106 -13.65 0.86 1.18
C GLU A 106 -14.31 -0.50 0.90
N GLU A 107 -13.57 -1.43 0.29
CA GLU A 107 -14.00 -2.78 -0.08
C GLU A 107 -13.87 -3.82 1.05
N GLY A 108 -13.50 -3.40 2.26
CA GLY A 108 -13.28 -4.29 3.39
C GLY A 108 -14.44 -5.29 3.63
N PRO A 109 -14.13 -6.48 4.20
CA PRO A 109 -15.10 -7.55 4.33
C PRO A 109 -16.31 -7.12 5.16
N ARG A 110 -17.51 -7.33 4.59
CA ARG A 110 -18.79 -7.06 5.25
C ARG A 110 -19.40 -8.39 5.70
N PHE A 111 -19.83 -8.46 6.95
CA PHE A 111 -20.67 -9.56 7.40
C PHE A 111 -22.06 -9.38 6.78
N GLN A 112 -22.52 -10.38 6.02
CA GLN A 112 -23.88 -10.41 5.50
C GLN A 112 -24.70 -11.37 6.37
N ASP A 113 -25.56 -10.80 7.21
CA ASP A 113 -26.61 -11.57 7.89
C ASP A 113 -27.66 -11.99 6.87
N SER A 114 -28.08 -13.25 6.92
CA SER A 114 -29.22 -13.75 6.13
C SER A 114 -30.51 -13.24 6.79
N GLN A 115 -31.29 -12.45 6.06
CA GLN A 115 -32.67 -12.07 6.45
C GLN A 115 -33.61 -13.27 6.42
#